data_AF-Q54IR3-F1
#
_entry.id   AF-Q54IR3-F1
#
_cell.length_a   1.000
_cell.length_b   1.000
_cell.length_c   1.000
_cell.angle_alpha   90.00
_cell.angle_beta   90.00
_cell.angle_gamma   90.00
#
_symmetry.space_group_name_H-M   'P 1'
#
loop_
_entity.id
_entity.type
_entity.pdbx_description
1 polymer ?
#
loop_
_entity_poly.entity_id
_entity_poly.type
_entity_poly.pdbx_seq_one_letter_code
_entity_poly.pdbx_strand_id
1 'polypeptide(L)'
;MKLILYFGNIQLNSNQQQQQKQQIINPQDHMECEICFYMVRLLKDLLAEQRTGDEIIKKLKIYCGFLPEDDDQVCKQIITNNGTKLIETERNSLG
;
A
#
# COMPACT_ATOMS: atom_id res chain seq x y z
N MET A 1 15.22 1.95 9.08
CA MET A 1 15.31 1.51 7.67
C MET A 1 14.67 2.60 6.83
N LYS A 2 15.43 3.29 5.98
CA LYS A 2 14.94 4.43 5.18
C LYS A 2 14.21 3.90 3.94
N LEU A 3 12.87 3.90 3.96
CA LEU A 3 12.02 3.71 2.78
C LEU A 3 12.15 4.86 1.75
N ILE A 4 12.88 5.91 2.10
CA ILE A 4 13.34 6.99 1.21
C ILE A 4 14.19 6.44 0.03
N LEU A 5 14.67 5.19 0.10
CA LEU A 5 15.35 4.52 -1.03
C LEU A 5 14.39 3.81 -2.00
N TYR A 6 13.11 3.62 -1.66
CA TYR A 6 12.15 2.98 -2.56
C TYR A 6 11.64 3.93 -3.65
N PHE A 7 11.66 5.24 -3.36
CA PHE A 7 11.32 6.28 -4.33
C PHE A 7 12.61 6.89 -4.86
N GLY A 8 13.28 6.12 -5.73
CA GLY A 8 14.34 6.66 -6.58
C GLY A 8 13.80 7.87 -7.35
N ASN A 9 14.64 8.90 -7.47
CA ASN A 9 14.35 10.14 -8.17
C ASN A 9 13.66 9.88 -9.53
N ILE A 10 12.35 10.14 -9.61
CA ILE A 10 11.66 10.18 -10.89
C ILE A 10 12.13 11.45 -11.59
N GLN A 11 13.08 11.32 -12.52
CA GLN A 11 13.33 12.35 -13.50
C GLN A 11 12.16 12.37 -14.49
N LEU A 12 11.29 13.37 -14.33
CA LEU A 12 10.29 13.67 -15.34
C LEU A 12 11.01 14.05 -16.64
N ASN A 13 10.84 13.23 -17.68
CA ASN A 13 11.36 13.52 -19.01
C ASN A 13 10.51 14.63 -19.66
N SER A 14 11.17 15.68 -20.18
CA SER A 14 10.53 16.81 -20.86
C SER A 14 9.71 16.40 -22.10
N ASN A 15 9.98 15.23 -22.69
CA ASN A 15 9.23 14.71 -23.84
C ASN A 15 8.00 13.85 -23.45
N GLN A 16 7.72 13.61 -22.17
CA GLN A 16 6.49 12.93 -21.73
C GLN A 16 5.34 13.89 -21.39
N GLN A 17 5.59 15.21 -21.40
CA GLN A 17 4.59 16.21 -21.06
C GLN A 17 3.47 16.36 -22.12
N GLN A 18 3.61 15.78 -23.31
CA GLN A 18 2.64 15.94 -24.41
C GLN A 18 1.67 14.75 -24.61
N GLN A 19 1.88 13.61 -23.94
CA GLN A 19 0.94 12.46 -24.00
C GLN A 19 0.28 12.13 -22.65
N GLN A 20 0.59 12.87 -21.59
CA GLN A 20 -0.25 12.89 -20.41
C GLN A 20 -1.39 13.87 -20.64
N LYS A 21 -2.57 13.34 -20.98
CA LYS A 21 -3.84 14.06 -20.86
C LYS A 21 -4.06 14.36 -19.37
N GLN A 22 -3.40 15.40 -18.86
CA GLN A 22 -3.50 15.99 -17.52
C GLN A 22 -4.22 15.09 -16.51
N GLN A 23 -3.60 14.00 -16.10
CA GLN A 23 -3.95 13.45 -14.79
C GLN A 23 -3.07 14.23 -13.83
N ILE A 24 -3.63 15.33 -13.31
CA ILE A 24 -3.14 15.93 -12.09
C ILE A 24 -3.40 14.87 -11.03
N ILE A 25 -2.49 13.92 -10.88
CA ILE A 25 -2.55 12.93 -9.82
C ILE A 25 -2.24 13.72 -8.56
N ASN A 26 -3.18 13.77 -7.62
CA ASN A 26 -2.94 14.36 -6.33
C ASN A 26 -1.76 13.61 -5.68
N PRO A 27 -0.70 14.31 -5.22
CA PRO A 27 0.43 13.67 -4.55
C PRO A 27 0.01 12.74 -3.40
N GLN A 28 -1.06 13.07 -2.69
CA GLN A 28 -1.63 12.22 -1.65
C GLN A 28 -2.26 10.95 -2.23
N ASP A 29 -3.05 11.05 -3.30
CA ASP A 29 -3.65 9.88 -3.95
C ASP A 29 -2.56 8.93 -4.50
N HIS A 30 -1.46 9.48 -5.02
CA HIS A 30 -0.32 8.68 -5.47
C HIS A 30 0.32 7.91 -4.31
N MET A 31 0.58 8.60 -3.20
CA MET A 31 1.14 8.01 -2.00
C MET A 31 0.23 6.92 -1.41
N GLU A 32 -1.07 7.18 -1.31
CA GLU A 32 -2.06 6.20 -0.85
C GLU A 32 -2.07 4.94 -1.74
N CYS A 33 -1.93 5.12 -3.06
CA CYS A 33 -1.85 4.02 -4.02
C CYS A 33 -0.60 3.16 -3.79
N GLU A 34 0.56 3.79 -3.60
CA GLU A 34 1.83 3.09 -3.35
C GLU A 34 1.81 2.32 -2.03
N ILE A 35 1.30 2.94 -0.96
CA ILE A 35 1.11 2.29 0.34
C ILE A 35 0.15 1.09 0.19
N CYS A 36 -0.96 1.26 -0.52
CA CYS A 36 -1.92 0.18 -0.76
C CYS A 36 -1.27 -1.00 -1.52
N PHE A 37 -0.52 -0.74 -2.59
CA PHE A 37 0.17 -1.78 -3.34
C PHE A 37 1.17 -2.56 -2.48
N TYR A 38 1.91 -1.86 -1.62
CA TYR A 38 2.83 -2.51 -0.68
C TYR A 38 2.07 -3.37 0.34
N MET A 39 0.97 -2.86 0.92
CA MET A 39 0.16 -3.61 1.88
C MET A 39 -0.51 -4.84 1.27
N VAL A 40 -1.00 -4.77 0.03
CA VAL A 40 -1.59 -5.93 -0.66
C VAL A 40 -0.54 -7.03 -0.90
N ARG A 41 0.73 -6.67 -1.17
CA ARG A 41 1.80 -7.66 -1.27
C ARG A 41 2.05 -8.38 0.06
N LEU A 42 2.20 -7.62 1.15
CA LEU A 42 2.36 -8.19 2.49
C LEU A 42 1.16 -9.07 2.88
N LEU A 43 -0.05 -8.65 2.54
CA LEU A 43 -1.27 -9.41 2.80
C LEU A 43 -1.21 -10.81 2.16
N LYS A 44 -0.75 -10.91 0.90
CA LYS A 44 -0.63 -12.19 0.20
C LYS A 44 0.35 -13.14 0.90
N ASP A 45 1.50 -12.62 1.35
CA ASP A 45 2.47 -13.41 2.10
C ASP A 45 1.87 -13.91 3.44
N LEU A 46 1.11 -13.06 4.13
CA LEU A 46 0.47 -13.43 5.41
C LEU A 46 -0.67 -14.42 5.26
N LEU A 47 -1.40 -14.39 4.14
CA LEU A 47 -2.48 -15.34 3.83
C LEU A 47 -1.95 -16.75 3.61
N ALA A 48 -0.73 -16.91 3.07
CA ALA A 48 -0.09 -18.21 2.92
C ALA A 48 0.22 -18.91 4.27
N GLU A 49 0.28 -18.15 5.36
CA GLU A 49 0.57 -18.66 6.71
C GLU A 49 -0.68 -19.20 7.46
N GLN A 50 -1.86 -19.32 6.80
CA GLN A 50 -3.12 -19.80 7.42
C GLN A 50 -3.57 -19.03 8.68
N ARG A 51 -3.22 -17.74 8.77
CA ARG A 51 -3.59 -16.87 9.90
C ARG A 51 -5.06 -16.47 9.86
N THR A 52 -5.62 -16.16 11.03
CA THR A 52 -6.95 -15.54 11.15
C THR A 52 -6.97 -14.12 10.58
N GLY A 53 -8.16 -13.61 10.23
CA GLY A 53 -8.30 -12.24 9.71
C GLY A 53 -7.72 -11.19 10.66
N ASP A 54 -8.03 -11.30 11.95
CA ASP A 54 -7.57 -10.35 12.98
C ASP A 54 -6.05 -10.37 13.15
N GLU A 55 -5.42 -11.54 13.09
CA GLU A 55 -3.95 -11.65 13.16
C GLU A 55 -3.27 -11.00 11.95
N ILE A 56 -3.86 -11.16 10.76
CA ILE A 56 -3.36 -10.51 9.54
C ILE A 56 -3.48 -8.99 9.67
N ILE A 57 -4.65 -8.47 10.07
CA ILE A 57 -4.86 -7.03 10.28
C ILE A 57 -3.86 -6.47 11.29
N LYS A 58 -3.65 -7.18 12.41
CA LYS A 58 -2.70 -6.76 13.44
C LYS A 58 -1.27 -6.70 12.90
N LYS A 59 -0.85 -7.71 12.12
CA LYS A 59 0.47 -7.71 11.48
C LYS A 59 0.62 -6.59 10.46
N LEU A 60 -0.37 -6.35 9.59
CA LEU A 60 -0.32 -5.25 8.63
C LEU A 60 -0.19 -3.90 9.35
N LYS A 61 -0.91 -3.68 10.46
CA LYS A 61 -0.78 -2.46 11.29
C LYS A 61 0.61 -2.32 11.93
N ILE A 62 1.26 -3.42 12.30
CA ILE A 62 2.66 -3.40 12.75
C ILE A 62 3.57 -2.97 11.60
N TYR A 63 3.32 -3.45 10.38
CA TYR A 63 4.11 -3.05 9.22
C TYR A 63 3.99 -1.56 8.88
N CYS A 64 2.81 -0.95 9.07
CA CYS A 64 2.65 0.50 8.97
C CYS A 64 3.56 1.27 9.93
N GLY A 65 3.83 0.73 11.13
CA GLY A 65 4.72 1.35 12.11
C GLY A 65 6.20 1.41 11.70
N PHE A 66 6.57 0.80 10.57
CA PHE A 66 7.90 0.98 9.96
C PHE A 66 7.97 2.14 8.97
N LEU A 67 6.82 2.76 8.64
CA LEU A 67 6.74 3.95 7.81
C LEU A 67 6.98 5.22 8.65
N PRO A 68 7.36 6.35 8.04
CA PRO A 68 7.30 7.66 8.67
C PRO A 68 5.92 7.97 9.26
N GLU A 69 5.84 8.88 10.23
CA GLU A 69 4.62 9.12 11.01
C GLU A 69 3.38 9.43 10.16
N ASP A 70 3.50 10.31 9.17
CA ASP A 70 2.40 10.66 8.26
C ASP A 70 1.94 9.44 7.43
N ASP A 71 2.89 8.68 6.89
CA ASP A 71 2.63 7.49 6.08
C ASP A 71 2.05 6.33 6.93
N ASP A 72 2.47 6.20 8.19
CA ASP A 72 1.94 5.22 9.14
C ASP A 72 0.45 5.47 9.41
N GLN A 73 0.07 6.74 9.62
CA GLN A 73 -1.33 7.11 9.80
C GLN A 73 -2.17 6.77 8.56
N VAL A 74 -1.70 7.16 7.37
CA VAL A 74 -2.35 6.84 6.10
C VAL A 74 -2.47 5.33 5.90
N CYS A 75 -1.40 4.59 6.13
CA CYS A 75 -1.36 3.13 6.02
C CYS A 75 -2.36 2.45 6.97
N LYS A 76 -2.41 2.86 8.23
CA LYS A 76 -3.37 2.35 9.22
C LYS A 76 -4.81 2.66 8.83
N GLN A 77 -5.06 3.81 8.21
CA GLN A 77 -6.37 4.19 7.72
C GLN A 77 -6.80 3.31 6.53
N ILE A 78 -5.90 3.06 5.58
CA ILE A 78 -6.14 2.13 4.46
C ILE A 78 -6.50 0.73 4.98
N ILE A 79 -5.73 0.19 5.93
CA ILE A 79 -6.03 -1.13 6.53
C ILE A 79 -7.36 -1.12 7.26
N THR A 80 -7.66 -0.06 8.01
CA THR A 80 -8.91 0.01 8.78
C THR A 80 -10.13 0.07 7.87
N ASN A 81 -10.03 0.79 6.75
CA ASN A 81 -11.13 0.95 5.81
C ASN A 81 -11.32 -0.27 4.90
N ASN A 82 -10.22 -0.95 4.51
CA ASN A 82 -10.24 -1.95 3.45
C ASN A 82 -9.80 -3.35 3.88
N GLY A 83 -9.11 -3.49 5.00
CA GLY A 83 -8.36 -4.68 5.38
C GLY A 83 -9.22 -5.95 5.42
N THR A 84 -10.39 -5.91 6.06
CA THR A 84 -11.30 -7.07 6.15
C THR A 84 -11.75 -7.52 4.77
N LYS A 85 -12.19 -6.58 3.93
CA LYS A 85 -12.65 -6.86 2.56
C LYS A 85 -11.51 -7.42 1.69
N LEU A 86 -10.30 -6.87 1.81
CA LEU A 86 -9.13 -7.36 1.09
C LEU A 86 -8.78 -8.80 1.50
N ILE A 87 -8.77 -9.09 2.81
CA ILE A 87 -8.51 -10.44 3.32
C ILE A 87 -9.53 -11.43 2.78
N GLU A 88 -10.82 -11.10 2.82
CA GLU A 88 -11.89 -11.97 2.30
C GLU A 88 -11.75 -12.19 0.79
N THR A 89 -11.51 -11.11 0.03
CA THR A 89 -11.34 -11.17 -1.43
C THR A 89 -10.17 -12.08 -1.81
N GLU A 90 -9.03 -11.93 -1.15
CA GLU A 90 -7.82 -12.70 -1.45
C GLU A 90 -7.95 -14.16 -0.97
N ARG A 91 -8.60 -14.43 0.18
CA ARG A 91 -8.90 -15.82 0.58
C ARG A 91 -9.76 -16.54 -0.45
N ASN A 92 -10.78 -15.87 -0.99
CA ASN A 92 -11.65 -16.47 -2.01
C ASN A 92 -10.93 -16.76 -3.33
N SER A 93 -9.81 -16.07 -3.59
CA SER A 93 -8.99 -16.29 -4.78
C SER A 93 -7.96 -17.41 -4.62
N LEU A 94 -7.76 -17.91 -3.40
CA LEU A 94 -6.88 -19.05 -3.09
C LEU A 94 -7.64 -20.40 -3.04
N GLY A 95 -8.96 -20.39 -3.21
CA GLY A 95 -9.81 -21.58 -3.31
C GLY A 95 -10.10 -21.96 -4.76
#